data_AF-A0A937PB10-F1
#
_entry.id   AF-A0A937PB10-F1
#
_cell.length_a   1.000
_cell.length_b   1.000
_cell.length_c   1.000
_cell.angle_alpha   90.00
_cell.angle_beta   90.00
_cell.angle_gamma   90.00
#
_symmetry.space_group_name_H-M   'P 1'
#
loop_
_entity.id
_entity.type
_entity.pdbx_description
1 polymer ?
#
loop_
_entity_poly.entity_id
_entity_poly.type
_entity_poly.pdbx_seq_one_letter_code
_entity_poly.pdbx_strand_id
1 'polypeptide(L)'
;MNRYYCQIAALPELIFDPLYGSYGLREFLNDVTPYLQPNHLNWLNMLVMVQGHNPVLEYFTNGSVETETTLPYMLDWFDPESEQFNLLPAYLQRFSEKFWQKRSDYKILEMELGLFDEYYHYLRQSGNGFIEKWAVLELNLRNYLTVKKCEEFAIPKQSQVVGEDDFAKRLVEFPADHKEIQVEWPLAEVIDKILENDNLLKREIAIDQLKWGLIDEMNLFCYFSIEIILGYTLKLLIHNRWKRVYQLEEITSYEEICENIWTKEIEKNPLLNSNE
;
A
#
# COMPACT_ATOMS: atom_id res chain seq x y z
N MET A 1 4.95 6.47 -29.44
CA MET A 1 4.38 6.91 -28.14
C MET A 1 2.88 6.72 -28.23
N ASN A 2 2.34 5.70 -27.57
CA ASN A 2 0.91 5.41 -27.59
C ASN A 2 0.16 6.43 -26.74
N ARG A 3 -1.01 6.86 -27.23
CA ARG A 3 -1.84 7.87 -26.57
C ARG A 3 -3.23 7.31 -26.30
N TYR A 4 -3.71 7.55 -25.08
CA TYR A 4 -4.94 6.99 -24.52
C TYR A 4 -6.04 8.04 -24.44
N TYR A 5 -6.34 8.69 -25.57
CA TYR A 5 -7.25 9.84 -25.60
C TYR A 5 -8.65 9.50 -25.08
N CYS A 6 -9.26 8.44 -25.59
CA CYS A 6 -10.62 8.05 -25.22
C CYS A 6 -10.69 7.54 -23.78
N GLN A 7 -9.70 6.76 -23.36
CA GLN A 7 -9.66 6.22 -22.00
C GLN A 7 -9.54 7.37 -21.00
N ILE A 8 -8.64 8.32 -21.24
CA ILE A 8 -8.40 9.45 -20.34
C ILE A 8 -9.56 10.44 -20.34
N ALA A 9 -10.16 10.72 -21.51
CA ALA A 9 -11.33 11.59 -21.59
C ALA A 9 -12.59 10.98 -20.94
N ALA A 10 -12.65 9.65 -20.82
CA ALA A 10 -13.75 8.94 -20.17
C ALA A 10 -13.53 8.74 -18.67
N LEU A 11 -12.34 9.06 -18.12
CA LEU A 11 -12.09 8.92 -16.69
C LEU A 11 -12.96 9.90 -15.91
N PRO A 12 -13.72 9.41 -14.91
CA PRO A 12 -14.38 10.29 -13.96
C PRO A 12 -13.35 11.18 -13.24
N GLU A 13 -13.76 12.40 -12.89
CA GLU A 13 -12.94 13.21 -12.00
C GLU A 13 -12.93 12.58 -10.61
N LEU A 14 -11.73 12.32 -10.07
CA LEU A 14 -11.58 11.78 -8.72
C LEU A 14 -11.45 12.93 -7.73
N ILE A 15 -12.35 12.95 -6.76
CA ILE A 15 -12.26 13.80 -5.58
C ILE A 15 -11.72 12.94 -4.43
N PHE A 16 -10.79 13.50 -3.64
CA PHE A 16 -10.36 12.89 -2.39
C PHE A 16 -11.49 13.04 -1.35
N ASP A 17 -12.50 12.18 -1.44
CA ASP A 17 -13.56 12.06 -0.46
C ASP A 17 -13.82 10.57 -0.20
N PRO A 18 -13.46 10.04 0.98
CA PRO A 18 -13.68 8.64 1.34
C PRO A 18 -15.14 8.18 1.32
N LEU A 19 -16.09 9.10 1.51
CA LEU A 19 -17.52 8.82 1.66
C LEU A 19 -18.31 9.06 0.38
N TYR A 20 -17.73 9.79 -0.58
CA TYR A 20 -18.33 9.97 -1.88
C TYR A 20 -18.20 8.68 -2.70
N GLY A 21 -19.30 8.24 -3.31
CA GLY A 21 -19.37 7.02 -4.12
C GLY A 21 -18.43 7.10 -5.32
N SER A 22 -17.17 6.72 -5.13
CA SER A 22 -16.20 6.74 -6.21
C SER A 22 -16.38 5.54 -7.12
N TYR A 23 -16.04 5.76 -8.38
CA TYR A 23 -15.79 4.74 -9.38
C TYR A 23 -14.84 3.67 -8.83
N GLY A 24 -15.28 2.42 -8.80
CA GLY A 24 -14.56 1.35 -8.11
C GLY A 24 -13.28 0.97 -8.84
N LEU A 25 -12.25 0.56 -8.09
CA LEU A 25 -10.99 0.09 -8.69
C LEU A 25 -11.24 -1.06 -9.67
N ARG A 26 -12.09 -2.02 -9.33
CA ARG A 26 -12.41 -3.15 -10.21
C ARG A 26 -13.09 -2.70 -11.52
N GLU A 27 -14.01 -1.75 -11.44
CA GLU A 27 -14.71 -1.18 -12.60
C GLU A 27 -13.71 -0.47 -13.52
N PHE A 28 -12.88 0.39 -12.95
CA PHE A 28 -11.79 1.06 -13.66
C PHE A 28 -10.84 0.09 -14.37
N LEU A 29 -10.41 -0.96 -13.67
CA LEU A 29 -9.51 -1.96 -14.25
C LEU A 29 -10.18 -2.69 -15.42
N ASN A 30 -11.46 -3.06 -15.30
CA ASN A 30 -12.21 -3.68 -16.39
C ASN A 30 -12.38 -2.76 -17.60
N ASP A 31 -12.57 -1.46 -17.36
CA ASP A 31 -12.81 -0.49 -18.42
C ASP A 31 -11.54 -0.10 -19.16
N VAL A 32 -10.38 -0.06 -18.48
CA VAL A 32 -9.13 0.39 -19.10
C VAL A 32 -8.30 -0.77 -19.66
N THR A 33 -8.26 -1.92 -19.00
CA THR A 33 -7.41 -3.07 -19.36
C THR A 33 -7.54 -3.52 -20.82
N PRO A 34 -8.75 -3.65 -21.41
CA PRO A 34 -8.92 -4.09 -22.80
C PRO A 34 -8.23 -3.21 -23.84
N TYR A 35 -7.92 -1.96 -23.49
CA TYR A 35 -7.33 -0.97 -24.38
C TYR A 35 -5.82 -0.79 -24.18
N LEU A 36 -5.25 -1.38 -23.13
CA LEU A 36 -3.83 -1.24 -22.82
C LEU A 36 -2.99 -2.18 -23.66
N GLN A 37 -1.85 -1.67 -24.11
CA GLN A 37 -0.80 -2.52 -24.69
C GLN A 37 -0.22 -3.47 -23.63
N PRO A 38 0.34 -4.63 -24.01
CA PRO A 38 0.86 -5.61 -23.06
C PRO A 38 1.83 -5.04 -22.02
N ASN A 39 2.78 -4.21 -22.44
CA ASN A 39 3.74 -3.58 -21.51
C ASN A 39 3.07 -2.61 -20.53
N HIS A 40 2.04 -1.91 -20.97
CA HIS A 40 1.32 -0.94 -20.14
C HIS A 40 0.39 -1.63 -19.15
N LEU A 41 -0.21 -2.75 -19.57
CA LEU A 41 -0.95 -3.62 -18.67
C LEU A 41 -0.01 -4.21 -17.61
N ASN A 42 1.21 -4.60 -17.98
CA ASN A 42 2.20 -5.05 -17.00
C ASN A 42 2.49 -3.97 -15.95
N TRP A 43 2.78 -2.73 -16.38
CA TRP A 43 2.99 -1.60 -15.48
C TRP A 43 1.80 -1.32 -14.55
N LEU A 44 0.57 -1.37 -15.07
CA LEU A 44 -0.62 -1.22 -14.24
C LEU A 44 -0.73 -2.37 -13.23
N ASN A 45 -0.49 -3.62 -13.66
CA ASN A 45 -0.52 -4.78 -12.79
C ASN A 45 0.51 -4.65 -11.67
N MET A 46 1.74 -4.21 -11.95
CA MET A 46 2.78 -3.99 -10.94
C MET A 46 2.29 -3.13 -9.77
N LEU A 47 1.53 -2.07 -10.04
CA LEU A 47 0.97 -1.19 -9.00
C LEU A 47 -0.16 -1.86 -8.22
N VAL A 48 -1.05 -2.58 -8.90
CA VAL A 48 -2.23 -3.22 -8.28
C VAL A 48 -1.84 -4.38 -7.37
N MET A 49 -0.70 -5.03 -7.63
CA MET A 49 -0.20 -6.19 -6.84
C MET A 49 -0.11 -5.93 -5.33
N VAL A 50 0.08 -4.67 -4.90
CA VAL A 50 0.17 -4.31 -3.48
C VAL A 50 -1.05 -4.74 -2.66
N GLN A 51 -2.23 -4.84 -3.30
CA GLN A 51 -3.45 -5.29 -2.62
C GLN A 51 -3.40 -6.76 -2.20
N GLY A 52 -2.53 -7.57 -2.82
CA GLY A 52 -2.34 -8.97 -2.49
C GLY A 52 -1.30 -9.23 -1.41
N HIS A 53 -0.59 -8.21 -0.91
CA HIS A 53 0.50 -8.43 0.05
C HIS A 53 0.02 -8.90 1.42
N ASN A 54 -1.07 -8.35 1.94
CA ASN A 54 -1.60 -8.77 3.25
C ASN A 54 -2.02 -10.25 3.26
N PRO A 55 -2.82 -10.76 2.29
CA PRO A 55 -3.11 -12.19 2.22
C PRO A 55 -1.88 -13.08 2.02
N VAL A 56 -0.86 -12.60 1.28
CA VAL A 56 0.40 -13.35 1.13
C VAL A 56 1.11 -13.47 2.48
N LEU A 57 1.22 -12.40 3.25
CA LEU A 57 1.83 -12.44 4.59
C LEU A 57 1.04 -13.32 5.55
N GLU A 58 -0.29 -13.25 5.49
CA GLU A 58 -1.18 -14.10 6.26
C GLU A 58 -0.96 -15.58 5.95
N TYR A 59 -0.89 -15.93 4.66
CA TYR A 59 -0.62 -17.30 4.22
C TYR A 59 0.74 -17.81 4.71
N PHE A 60 1.80 -17.00 4.60
CA PHE A 60 3.14 -17.38 5.04
C PHE A 60 3.23 -17.55 6.56
N THR A 61 2.40 -16.83 7.31
CA THR A 61 2.37 -16.87 8.78
C THR A 61 1.48 -18.02 9.30
N ASN A 62 0.27 -18.15 8.77
CA ASN A 62 -0.78 -19.01 9.32
C ASN A 62 -0.98 -20.31 8.52
N GLY A 63 -0.46 -20.39 7.30
CA GLY A 63 -0.70 -21.50 6.37
C GLY A 63 -2.07 -21.46 5.68
N SER A 64 -2.89 -20.44 5.96
CA SER A 64 -4.19 -20.18 5.35
C SER A 64 -4.42 -18.68 5.20
N VAL A 65 -5.42 -18.31 4.39
CA VAL A 65 -5.92 -16.94 4.27
C VAL A 65 -7.35 -16.94 4.82
N GLU A 66 -7.60 -16.19 5.89
CA GLU A 66 -8.91 -16.04 6.54
C GLU A 66 -9.76 -14.98 5.84
N THR A 67 -9.11 -13.97 5.24
CA THR A 67 -9.84 -12.96 4.48
C THR A 67 -10.37 -13.52 3.15
N GLU A 68 -11.61 -13.18 2.78
CA GLU A 68 -12.18 -13.43 1.44
C GLU A 68 -11.49 -12.60 0.34
N THR A 69 -10.18 -12.35 0.46
CA THR A 69 -9.42 -11.64 -0.55
C THR A 69 -9.05 -12.62 -1.65
N THR A 70 -9.57 -12.38 -2.85
CA THR A 70 -9.19 -13.17 -4.01
C THR A 70 -7.76 -12.80 -4.40
N LEU A 71 -6.80 -13.66 -4.04
CA LEU A 71 -5.46 -13.57 -4.61
C LEU A 71 -5.53 -13.91 -6.10
N PRO A 72 -4.78 -13.20 -6.97
CA PRO A 72 -4.67 -13.58 -8.38
C PRO A 72 -3.89 -14.88 -8.57
N TYR A 73 -3.35 -15.46 -7.50
CA TYR A 73 -2.54 -16.67 -7.47
C TYR A 73 -3.12 -17.68 -6.49
N MET A 74 -3.01 -18.95 -6.83
CA MET A 74 -3.33 -20.02 -5.89
C MET A 74 -2.21 -20.15 -4.85
N LEU A 75 -2.55 -20.56 -3.63
CA LEU A 75 -1.61 -20.59 -2.51
C LEU A 75 -0.45 -21.57 -2.73
N ASP A 76 -0.70 -22.69 -3.40
CA ASP A 76 0.29 -23.71 -3.76
C ASP A 76 1.34 -23.21 -4.78
N TRP A 77 1.07 -22.10 -5.49
CA TRP A 77 2.04 -21.53 -6.43
C TRP A 77 3.25 -20.92 -5.72
N PHE A 78 3.12 -20.58 -4.43
CA PHE A 78 4.21 -19.99 -3.66
C PHE A 78 5.27 -21.02 -3.22
N ASP A 79 5.01 -22.31 -3.40
CA ASP A 79 6.00 -23.37 -3.21
C ASP A 79 7.05 -23.33 -4.33
N PRO A 80 8.36 -23.16 -4.03
CA PRO A 80 9.42 -23.24 -5.03
C PRO A 80 9.47 -24.58 -5.79
N GLU A 81 8.87 -25.65 -5.25
CA GLU A 81 8.75 -26.95 -5.93
C GLU A 81 7.51 -27.05 -6.85
N SER A 82 6.63 -26.05 -6.85
CA SER A 82 5.43 -26.00 -7.69
C SER A 82 5.76 -25.82 -9.17
N GLU A 83 5.05 -26.54 -10.05
CA GLU A 83 5.14 -26.35 -11.50
C GLU A 83 4.73 -24.93 -11.93
N GLN A 84 3.89 -24.27 -11.14
CA GLN A 84 3.37 -22.93 -11.41
C GLN A 84 4.22 -21.82 -10.78
N PHE A 85 5.28 -22.15 -10.02
CA PHE A 85 6.14 -21.17 -9.35
C PHE A 85 6.67 -20.08 -10.29
N ASN A 86 7.09 -20.50 -11.50
CA ASN A 86 7.61 -19.59 -12.53
C ASN A 86 6.57 -18.62 -13.11
N LEU A 87 5.27 -18.82 -12.83
CA LEU A 87 4.19 -17.92 -13.23
C LEU A 87 3.99 -16.76 -12.24
N LEU A 88 4.56 -16.85 -11.04
CA LEU A 88 4.55 -15.75 -10.09
C LEU A 88 5.39 -14.58 -10.60
N PRO A 89 5.06 -13.34 -10.24
CA PRO A 89 5.96 -12.20 -10.40
C PRO A 89 7.31 -12.47 -9.76
N ALA A 90 8.39 -12.03 -10.40
CA ALA A 90 9.77 -12.30 -9.96
C ALA A 90 10.04 -11.92 -8.49
N TYR A 91 9.39 -10.87 -7.98
CA TYR A 91 9.54 -10.44 -6.58
C TYR A 91 8.88 -11.41 -5.59
N LEU A 92 7.74 -12.01 -5.97
CA LEU A 92 7.09 -13.04 -5.16
C LEU A 92 7.87 -14.35 -5.19
N GLN A 93 8.51 -14.67 -6.33
CA GLN A 93 9.43 -15.81 -6.40
C GLN A 93 10.60 -15.64 -5.42
N ARG A 94 11.31 -14.50 -5.47
CA ARG A 94 12.44 -14.23 -4.56
C ARG A 94 12.00 -14.18 -3.09
N PHE A 95 10.84 -13.61 -2.81
CA PHE A 95 10.22 -13.64 -1.48
C PHE A 95 9.96 -15.09 -1.02
N SER A 96 9.30 -15.91 -1.84
CA SER A 96 9.05 -17.32 -1.56
C SER A 96 10.34 -18.10 -1.32
N GLU A 97 11.33 -17.98 -2.20
CA GLU A 97 12.63 -18.66 -2.05
C GLU A 97 13.30 -18.34 -0.71
N LYS A 98 13.19 -17.09 -0.26
CA LYS A 98 13.78 -16.63 1.01
C LYS A 98 13.05 -17.17 2.24
N PHE A 99 11.71 -17.23 2.21
CA PHE A 99 10.90 -17.46 3.40
C PHE A 99 10.20 -18.83 3.46
N TRP A 100 9.99 -19.53 2.33
CA TRP A 100 9.16 -20.74 2.25
C TRP A 100 9.61 -21.86 3.21
N GLN A 101 10.87 -22.29 3.11
CA GLN A 101 11.39 -23.41 3.91
C GLN A 101 11.58 -23.08 5.38
N LYS A 102 11.70 -21.79 5.72
CA LYS A 102 12.07 -21.30 7.05
C LYS A 102 11.00 -20.39 7.65
N ARG A 103 9.76 -20.48 7.18
CA ARG A 103 8.67 -19.58 7.60
C ARG A 103 8.47 -19.55 9.13
N SER A 104 8.72 -20.67 9.81
CA SER A 104 8.65 -20.77 11.29
C SER A 104 9.75 -20.01 12.02
N ASP A 105 10.85 -19.69 11.33
CA ASP A 105 12.05 -19.10 11.92
C ASP A 105 12.00 -17.57 11.90
N TYR A 106 11.09 -16.99 11.10
CA TYR A 106 10.95 -15.55 10.92
C TYR A 106 9.74 -14.99 11.64
N LYS A 107 9.89 -13.79 12.18
CA LYS A 107 8.76 -12.99 12.67
C LYS A 107 7.97 -12.42 11.49
N ILE A 108 6.69 -12.15 11.72
CA ILE A 108 5.80 -11.50 10.74
C ILE A 108 6.44 -10.23 10.17
N LEU A 109 7.01 -9.39 11.05
CA LEU A 109 7.69 -8.16 10.64
C LEU A 109 8.85 -8.41 9.67
N GLU A 110 9.66 -9.45 9.88
CA GLU A 110 10.80 -9.76 9.00
C GLU A 110 10.34 -10.18 7.60
N MET A 111 9.24 -10.95 7.53
CA MET A 111 8.60 -11.30 6.28
C MET A 111 7.98 -10.08 5.59
N GLU A 112 7.30 -9.21 6.35
CA GLU A 112 6.72 -7.97 5.83
C GLU A 112 7.79 -7.05 5.22
N LEU A 113 8.88 -6.80 5.95
CA LEU A 113 10.00 -5.99 5.45
C LEU A 113 10.62 -6.61 4.20
N GLY A 114 10.80 -7.93 4.18
CA GLY A 114 11.33 -8.65 3.02
C GLY A 114 10.41 -8.58 1.80
N LEU A 115 9.10 -8.67 1.99
CA LEU A 115 8.12 -8.56 0.91
C LEU A 115 8.11 -7.15 0.30
N PHE A 116 8.11 -6.11 1.14
CA PHE A 116 8.15 -4.73 0.67
C PHE A 116 9.47 -4.39 -0.02
N ASP A 117 10.61 -4.87 0.50
CA ASP A 117 11.91 -4.65 -0.14
C ASP A 117 11.93 -5.25 -1.56
N GLU A 118 11.50 -6.51 -1.70
CA GLU A 118 11.39 -7.18 -2.99
C GLU A 118 10.41 -6.47 -3.93
N TYR A 119 9.27 -6.01 -3.42
CA TYR A 119 8.27 -5.29 -4.18
C TYR A 119 8.79 -3.95 -4.71
N TYR A 120 9.39 -3.10 -3.86
CA TYR A 120 9.92 -1.81 -4.31
C TYR A 120 11.15 -1.99 -5.21
N HIS A 121 11.96 -3.03 -5.01
CA HIS A 121 13.01 -3.40 -5.96
C HIS A 121 12.41 -3.73 -7.34
N TYR A 122 11.32 -4.50 -7.37
CA TYR A 122 10.63 -4.85 -8.60
C TYR A 122 10.00 -3.64 -9.32
N LEU A 123 9.36 -2.72 -8.59
CA LEU A 123 8.85 -1.48 -9.18
C LEU A 123 9.97 -0.61 -9.78
N ARG A 124 11.13 -0.51 -9.10
CA ARG A 124 12.31 0.22 -9.59
C ARG A 124 12.93 -0.40 -10.85
N GLN A 125 12.60 -1.64 -11.19
CA GLN A 125 13.03 -2.33 -12.41
C GLN A 125 11.97 -2.29 -13.53
N SER A 126 10.90 -1.51 -13.37
CA SER A 126 9.80 -1.45 -14.36
C SER A 126 10.22 -0.89 -15.73
N GLY A 127 11.32 -0.12 -15.79
CA GLY A 127 11.74 0.61 -16.99
C GLY A 127 10.83 1.79 -17.33
N ASN A 128 9.92 2.17 -16.41
CA ASN A 128 9.04 3.31 -16.54
C ASN A 128 9.36 4.34 -15.46
N GLY A 129 9.80 5.53 -15.88
CA GLY A 129 10.25 6.57 -14.97
C GLY A 129 9.18 7.09 -14.00
N PHE A 130 7.88 6.94 -14.30
CA PHE A 130 6.81 7.27 -13.35
C PHE A 130 6.75 6.24 -12.22
N ILE A 131 6.75 4.94 -12.54
CA ILE A 131 6.71 3.87 -11.53
C ILE A 131 7.99 3.88 -10.68
N GLU A 132 9.15 4.07 -11.30
CA GLU A 132 10.43 4.14 -10.59
C GLU A 132 10.45 5.29 -9.57
N LYS A 133 9.99 6.48 -9.97
CA LYS A 133 9.85 7.63 -9.06
C LYS A 133 8.86 7.36 -7.94
N TRP A 134 7.71 6.77 -8.26
CA TRP A 134 6.70 6.42 -7.26
C TRP A 134 7.25 5.42 -6.23
N ALA A 135 7.97 4.40 -6.69
CA ALA A 135 8.56 3.38 -5.81
C ALA A 135 9.56 3.98 -4.81
N VAL A 136 10.43 4.88 -5.27
CA VAL A 136 11.38 5.58 -4.39
C VAL A 136 10.65 6.48 -3.40
N LEU A 137 9.65 7.24 -3.86
CA LEU A 137 8.88 8.14 -3.03
C LEU A 137 8.15 7.39 -1.91
N GLU A 138 7.43 6.32 -2.26
CA GLU A 138 6.64 5.55 -1.30
C GLU A 138 7.52 4.79 -0.30
N LEU A 139 8.64 4.21 -0.76
CA LEU A 139 9.62 3.56 0.12
C LEU A 139 10.23 4.55 1.11
N ASN A 140 10.68 5.72 0.63
CA ASN A 140 11.29 6.76 1.47
C ASN A 140 10.29 7.29 2.49
N LEU A 141 9.04 7.52 2.07
CA LEU A 141 7.96 7.95 2.95
C LEU A 141 7.65 6.92 4.03
N ARG A 142 7.52 5.64 3.66
CA ARG A 142 7.33 4.55 4.61
C ARG A 142 8.46 4.52 5.63
N ASN A 143 9.71 4.52 5.16
CA ASN A 143 10.89 4.45 6.02
C ASN A 143 10.97 5.67 6.95
N TYR A 144 10.69 6.87 6.46
CA TYR A 144 10.70 8.09 7.27
C TYR A 144 9.65 8.03 8.40
N LEU A 145 8.40 7.69 8.07
CA LEU A 145 7.32 7.55 9.05
C LEU A 145 7.65 6.48 10.10
N THR A 146 8.19 5.33 9.67
CA THR A 146 8.63 4.25 10.56
C THR A 146 9.73 4.74 11.51
N VAL A 147 10.71 5.50 11.01
CA VAL A 147 11.81 6.01 11.84
C VAL A 147 11.31 7.03 12.86
N LYS A 148 10.41 7.95 12.48
CA LYS A 148 9.78 8.88 13.44
C LYS A 148 9.06 8.13 14.56
N LYS A 149 8.35 7.05 14.23
CA LYS A 149 7.70 6.18 15.22
C LYS A 149 8.71 5.43 16.08
N CYS A 150 9.80 4.93 15.49
CA CYS A 150 10.87 4.28 16.23
C CYS A 150 11.50 5.24 17.25
N GLU A 151 11.73 6.49 16.86
CA GLU A 151 12.27 7.52 17.77
C GLU A 151 11.29 7.89 18.88
N GLU A 152 10.00 8.07 18.54
CA GLU A 152 8.92 8.35 19.49
C GLU A 152 8.82 7.27 20.58
N PHE A 153 8.97 5.99 20.21
CA PHE A 153 8.85 4.85 21.12
C PHE A 153 10.19 4.24 21.58
N ALA A 154 11.31 4.87 21.26
CA ALA A 154 12.67 4.37 21.54
C ALA A 154 12.94 2.92 21.05
N ILE A 155 12.40 2.57 19.88
CA ILE A 155 12.59 1.27 19.21
C ILE A 155 13.84 1.33 18.30
N PRO A 156 14.68 0.28 18.25
CA PRO A 156 15.81 0.23 17.33
C PRO A 156 15.38 0.27 15.85
N LYS A 157 16.01 1.15 15.05
CA LYS A 157 15.65 1.41 13.65
C LYS A 157 16.08 0.29 12.69
N GLN A 158 17.19 -0.38 12.99
CA GLN A 158 17.88 -1.31 12.08
C GLN A 158 16.98 -2.46 11.57
N SER A 159 16.00 -2.88 12.38
CA SER A 159 15.09 -3.98 12.04
C SER A 159 13.67 -3.51 11.71
N GLN A 160 13.50 -2.24 11.34
CA GLN A 160 12.20 -1.60 11.07
C GLN A 160 12.17 -0.92 9.69
N VAL A 161 13.33 -0.52 9.18
CA VAL A 161 13.47 0.15 7.88
C VAL A 161 13.51 -0.90 6.76
N VAL A 162 12.84 -0.60 5.64
CA VAL A 162 12.80 -1.44 4.44
C VAL A 162 13.94 -1.07 3.50
N GLY A 163 14.68 -2.07 3.03
CA GLY A 163 15.73 -1.92 2.01
C GLY A 163 17.05 -1.36 2.53
N GLU A 164 18.04 -1.31 1.63
CA GLU A 164 19.43 -0.94 1.94
C GLU A 164 19.97 0.19 1.05
N ASP A 165 19.09 1.04 0.51
CA ASP A 165 19.53 2.21 -0.24
C ASP A 165 20.17 3.28 0.66
N ASP A 166 20.83 4.25 0.04
CA ASP A 166 21.61 5.26 0.76
C ASP A 166 20.73 6.08 1.72
N PHE A 167 19.48 6.34 1.34
CA PHE A 167 18.53 7.06 2.18
C PHE A 167 18.10 6.22 3.38
N ALA A 168 17.74 4.95 3.18
CA ALA A 168 17.43 4.00 4.26
C ALA A 168 18.59 3.87 5.26
N LYS A 169 19.83 3.76 4.76
CA LYS A 169 21.04 3.70 5.59
C LYS A 169 21.22 4.97 6.44
N ARG A 170 21.05 6.15 5.85
CA ARG A 170 21.13 7.43 6.58
C ARG A 170 20.04 7.57 7.63
N LEU A 171 18.82 7.12 7.32
CA LEU A 171 17.71 7.10 8.26
C LEU A 171 17.96 6.22 9.51
N VAL A 172 18.70 5.13 9.33
CA VAL A 172 19.12 4.24 10.41
C VAL A 172 20.27 4.85 11.23
N GLU A 173 21.22 5.51 10.57
CA GLU A 173 22.41 6.12 11.20
C GLU A 173 22.08 7.42 11.96
N PHE A 174 21.29 8.31 11.37
CA PHE A 174 21.00 9.63 11.89
C PHE A 174 19.58 9.75 12.43
N PRO A 175 19.31 10.69 13.37
CA PRO A 175 17.96 11.07 13.73
C PRO A 175 17.16 11.58 12.51
N ALA A 176 15.84 11.35 12.45
CA ALA A 176 15.01 11.79 11.33
C ALA A 176 15.08 13.32 11.09
N ASP A 177 15.17 14.09 12.18
CA ASP A 177 15.27 15.55 12.15
C ASP A 177 16.68 16.06 11.81
N HIS A 178 17.62 15.17 11.50
CA HIS A 178 18.99 15.55 11.16
C HIS A 178 19.03 16.34 9.86
N LYS A 179 19.85 17.39 9.82
CA LYS A 179 19.94 18.33 8.70
C LYS A 179 20.22 17.64 7.35
N GLU A 180 21.02 16.58 7.34
CA GLU A 180 21.34 15.86 6.11
C GLU A 180 20.12 15.18 5.48
N ILE A 181 19.23 14.61 6.31
CA ILE A 181 17.99 13.98 5.86
C ILE A 181 17.04 15.03 5.29
N GLN A 182 16.90 16.16 5.99
CA GLN A 182 16.05 17.27 5.59
C GLN A 182 16.51 17.92 4.28
N VAL A 183 17.82 17.99 4.04
CA VAL A 183 18.41 18.51 2.79
C VAL A 183 18.24 17.53 1.64
N GLU A 184 18.45 16.23 1.88
CA GLU A 184 18.32 15.20 0.85
C GLU A 184 16.87 14.96 0.44
N TRP A 185 15.95 14.98 1.39
CA TRP A 185 14.54 14.67 1.18
C TRP A 185 13.64 15.78 1.73
N PRO A 186 13.39 16.84 0.94
CA PRO A 186 12.63 18.01 1.39
C PRO A 186 11.19 17.73 1.84
N LEU A 187 10.62 16.58 1.48
CA LEU A 187 9.31 16.15 1.96
C LEU A 187 9.29 15.89 3.47
N ALA A 188 10.46 15.63 4.09
CA ALA A 188 10.59 15.42 5.53
C ALA A 188 9.96 16.58 6.33
N GLU A 189 10.26 17.84 5.98
CA GLU A 189 9.72 19.02 6.66
C GLU A 189 8.19 19.12 6.54
N VAL A 190 7.64 18.75 5.38
CA VAL A 190 6.18 18.74 5.14
C VAL A 190 5.52 17.67 6.01
N ILE A 191 6.14 16.48 6.10
CA ILE A 191 5.65 15.37 6.90
C ILE A 191 5.72 15.69 8.39
N ASP A 192 6.81 16.30 8.86
CA ASP A 192 6.96 16.69 10.25
C ASP A 192 5.81 17.61 10.70
N LYS A 193 5.46 18.61 9.87
CA LYS A 193 4.29 19.48 10.11
C LYS A 193 2.97 18.72 10.17
N ILE A 194 2.80 17.68 9.35
CA ILE A 194 1.61 16.81 9.40
C ILE A 194 1.59 16.03 10.72
N LEU A 195 2.74 15.50 11.15
CA LEU A 195 2.88 14.70 12.36
C LEU A 195 2.69 15.49 13.67
N GLU A 196 2.77 16.83 13.64
CA GLU A 196 2.47 17.68 14.80
C GLU A 196 0.98 17.62 15.24
N ASN A 197 0.06 17.23 14.35
CA ASN A 197 -1.38 17.20 14.66
C ASN A 197 -1.75 16.04 15.58
N ASP A 198 -2.24 16.25 16.80
CA ASP A 198 -2.54 15.14 17.74
C ASP A 198 -3.52 14.07 17.25
N ASN A 199 -4.38 14.39 16.27
CA ASN A 199 -5.37 13.45 15.76
C ASN A 199 -4.77 12.51 14.71
N LEU A 200 -4.64 11.22 15.06
CA LEU A 200 -4.10 10.17 14.19
C LEU A 200 -4.83 10.05 12.85
N LEU A 201 -6.16 10.07 12.84
CA LEU A 201 -6.95 9.99 11.61
C LEU A 201 -6.63 11.17 10.69
N LYS A 202 -6.50 12.38 11.24
CA LYS A 202 -6.12 13.57 10.46
C LYS A 202 -4.70 13.46 9.90
N ARG A 203 -3.75 12.87 10.63
CA ARG A 203 -2.39 12.60 10.13
C ARG A 203 -2.43 11.67 8.92
N GLU A 204 -3.12 10.55 9.05
CA GLU A 204 -3.25 9.55 7.98
C GLU A 204 -3.91 10.14 6.72
N ILE A 205 -5.00 10.89 6.89
CA ILE A 205 -5.67 11.60 5.79
C ILE A 205 -4.72 12.59 5.12
N ALA A 206 -3.99 13.39 5.90
CA ALA A 206 -3.08 14.39 5.36
C ALA A 206 -1.88 13.77 4.61
N ILE A 207 -1.36 12.62 5.08
CA ILE A 207 -0.32 11.87 4.37
C ILE A 207 -0.83 11.38 3.01
N ASP A 208 -2.05 10.85 2.94
CA ASP A 208 -2.62 10.40 1.68
C ASP A 208 -2.99 11.55 0.74
N GLN A 209 -3.41 12.70 1.27
CA GLN A 209 -3.57 13.93 0.49
C GLN A 209 -2.24 14.42 -0.09
N LEU A 210 -1.15 14.34 0.69
CA LEU A 210 0.20 14.64 0.21
C LEU A 210 0.59 13.70 -0.94
N LYS A 211 0.39 12.38 -0.77
CA LYS A 211 0.63 11.39 -1.86
C LYS A 211 -0.18 11.72 -3.11
N TRP A 212 -1.45 12.09 -2.94
CA TRP A 212 -2.33 12.46 -4.04
C TRP A 212 -1.80 13.66 -4.83
N GLY A 213 -1.35 14.71 -4.12
CA GLY A 213 -0.71 15.88 -4.74
C GLY A 213 0.59 15.53 -5.46
N LEU A 214 1.42 14.68 -4.87
CA LEU A 214 2.67 14.22 -5.49
C LEU A 214 2.41 13.42 -6.78
N ILE A 215 1.35 12.63 -6.83
CA ILE A 215 0.91 11.93 -8.05
C ILE A 215 0.53 12.95 -9.13
N ASP A 216 -0.17 14.02 -8.77
CA ASP A 216 -0.53 15.10 -9.71
C ASP A 216 0.70 15.85 -10.24
N GLU A 217 1.66 16.15 -9.38
CA GLU A 217 2.92 16.77 -9.77
C GLU A 217 3.72 15.88 -10.73
N MET A 218 3.78 14.57 -10.47
CA MET A 218 4.42 13.60 -11.36
C MET A 218 3.75 13.54 -12.74
N ASN A 219 2.45 13.80 -12.81
CA ASN A 219 1.65 13.80 -14.03
C ASN A 219 1.51 15.17 -14.69
N LEU A 220 2.05 16.25 -14.12
CA LEU A 220 1.81 17.63 -14.56
C LEU A 220 2.09 17.87 -16.06
N PHE A 221 3.10 17.20 -16.61
CA PHE A 221 3.51 17.31 -18.02
C PHE A 221 3.13 16.08 -18.86
N CYS A 222 2.33 15.17 -18.31
CA CYS A 222 1.84 13.99 -19.01
C CYS A 222 0.55 14.33 -19.74
N TYR A 223 0.51 14.08 -21.05
CA TYR A 223 -0.67 14.36 -21.88
C TYR A 223 -1.08 13.10 -22.62
N PHE A 224 -2.28 12.61 -22.29
CA PHE A 224 -2.86 11.41 -22.89
C PHE A 224 -1.94 10.18 -22.86
N SER A 225 -1.04 10.09 -21.88
CA SER A 225 -0.04 9.03 -21.77
C SER A 225 -0.42 8.01 -20.71
N ILE A 226 0.33 6.91 -20.65
CA ILE A 226 0.08 5.83 -19.67
C ILE A 226 0.24 6.32 -18.23
N GLU A 227 1.12 7.29 -17.99
CA GLU A 227 1.37 7.87 -16.67
C GLU A 227 0.10 8.46 -16.03
N ILE A 228 -0.80 9.03 -16.85
CA ILE A 228 -2.12 9.50 -16.37
C ILE A 228 -2.95 8.33 -15.83
N ILE A 229 -2.99 7.21 -16.54
CA ILE A 229 -3.71 6.01 -16.12
C ILE A 229 -3.04 5.39 -14.89
N LEU A 230 -1.71 5.38 -14.81
CA LEU A 230 -0.96 4.86 -13.66
C LEU A 230 -1.21 5.72 -12.42
N GLY A 231 -1.15 7.05 -12.53
CA GLY A 231 -1.47 7.96 -11.44
C GLY A 231 -2.92 7.84 -11.00
N TYR A 232 -3.86 7.67 -11.94
CA TYR A 232 -5.25 7.39 -11.62
C TYR A 232 -5.42 6.07 -10.85
N THR A 233 -4.69 5.02 -11.26
CA THR A 233 -4.63 3.75 -10.53
C THR A 233 -4.17 3.95 -9.08
N LEU A 234 -3.08 4.70 -8.86
CA LEU A 234 -2.56 4.97 -7.51
C LEU A 234 -3.57 5.73 -6.65
N LYS A 235 -4.24 6.73 -7.21
CA LYS A 235 -5.30 7.48 -6.53
C LYS A 235 -6.48 6.57 -6.14
N LEU A 236 -6.89 5.67 -7.03
CA LEU A 236 -7.91 4.68 -6.71
C LEU A 236 -7.46 3.69 -5.64
N LEU A 237 -6.17 3.31 -5.59
CA LEU A 237 -5.64 2.45 -4.52
C LEU A 237 -5.73 3.15 -3.16
N ILE A 238 -5.35 4.44 -3.10
CA ILE A 238 -5.51 5.28 -1.90
C ILE A 238 -6.98 5.34 -1.48
N HIS A 239 -7.88 5.62 -2.42
CA HIS A 239 -9.30 5.68 -2.13
C HIS A 239 -9.87 4.32 -1.66
N ASN A 240 -9.45 3.20 -2.29
CA ASN A 240 -9.89 1.86 -1.91
C ASN A 240 -9.44 1.48 -0.49
N ARG A 241 -8.26 1.95 -0.05
CA ARG A 241 -7.79 1.81 1.34
C ARG A 241 -8.80 2.43 2.31
N TRP A 242 -9.21 3.67 2.05
CA TRP A 242 -10.18 4.37 2.90
C TRP A 242 -11.57 3.79 2.83
N LYS A 243 -12.04 3.35 1.65
CA LYS A 243 -13.31 2.63 1.53
C LYS A 243 -13.35 1.43 2.48
N ARG A 244 -12.27 0.64 2.59
CA ARG A 244 -12.22 -0.47 3.56
C ARG A 244 -12.32 0.01 5.00
N VAL A 245 -11.62 1.09 5.36
CA VAL A 245 -11.68 1.67 6.71
C VAL A 245 -13.10 2.11 7.06
N TYR A 246 -13.78 2.85 6.18
CA TYR A 246 -15.13 3.35 6.43
C TYR A 246 -16.25 2.32 6.22
N GLN A 247 -16.07 1.33 5.34
CA GLN A 247 -17.04 0.23 5.16
C GLN A 247 -17.04 -0.74 6.34
N LEU A 248 -15.89 -0.90 7.02
CA LEU A 248 -15.83 -1.63 8.29
C LEU A 248 -16.58 -0.88 9.41
N GLU A 249 -16.89 0.41 9.25
CA GLU A 249 -17.67 1.25 10.17
C GLU A 249 -19.20 1.22 9.90
N GLU A 250 -19.72 0.34 9.02
CA GLU A 250 -21.17 0.00 9.06
C GLU A 250 -21.57 -0.74 10.35
N ILE A 251 -20.62 -0.99 11.25
CA ILE A 251 -20.86 -1.35 12.65
C ILE A 251 -20.62 -0.12 13.53
N THR A 252 -21.73 0.58 13.82
CA THR A 252 -22.01 1.47 14.96
C THR A 252 -21.00 2.59 15.25
N SER A 253 -21.50 3.83 15.16
CA SER A 253 -20.87 5.06 15.66
C SER A 253 -19.98 4.80 16.88
N TYR A 254 -18.75 5.33 16.88
CA TYR A 254 -17.84 5.29 18.04
C TYR A 254 -18.53 5.76 19.35
N GLU A 255 -19.54 6.61 19.23
CA GLU A 255 -20.33 7.11 20.36
C GLU A 255 -21.21 6.00 20.98
N GLU A 256 -21.79 5.12 20.16
CA GLU A 256 -22.66 4.02 20.59
C GLU A 256 -21.85 2.88 21.23
N ILE A 257 -20.63 2.62 20.74
CA ILE A 257 -19.69 1.67 21.36
C ILE A 257 -19.24 2.18 22.73
N CYS A 258 -18.92 3.47 22.86
CA CYS A 258 -18.54 4.07 24.13
C CYS A 258 -19.71 4.14 25.12
N GLU A 259 -20.94 4.41 24.66
CA GLU A 259 -22.14 4.40 25.50
C GLU A 259 -22.44 2.99 26.03
N ASN A 260 -22.36 1.97 25.18
CA ASN A 260 -22.65 0.58 25.56
C ASN A 260 -21.64 -0.02 26.55
N ILE A 261 -20.37 0.39 26.47
CA ILE A 261 -19.33 0.04 27.45
C ILE A 261 -19.61 0.71 28.80
N TRP A 262 -20.15 1.93 28.79
CA TRP A 262 -20.46 2.69 30.01
C TRP A 262 -21.76 2.24 30.69
N THR A 263 -22.77 1.81 29.94
CA THR A 263 -24.10 1.39 30.45
C THR A 263 -24.19 -0.08 30.86
N LYS A 264 -23.18 -0.92 30.55
CA LYS A 264 -23.15 -2.37 30.82
C LYS A 264 -24.32 -3.17 30.19
N GLU A 265 -24.87 -2.73 29.07
CA GLU A 265 -25.95 -3.45 28.36
C GLU A 265 -25.42 -4.49 27.35
N ILE A 266 -24.42 -5.31 27.70
CA ILE A 266 -23.88 -6.35 26.78
C ILE A 266 -24.82 -7.56 26.61
N GLU A 267 -25.90 -7.69 27.40
CA GLU A 267 -26.75 -8.90 27.34
C GLU A 267 -27.76 -8.97 26.17
N LYS A 268 -27.72 -8.07 25.19
CA LYS A 268 -28.60 -8.17 24.00
C LYS A 268 -27.86 -7.96 22.69
N ASN A 269 -26.90 -8.83 22.40
CA ASN A 269 -26.38 -8.96 21.03
C ASN A 269 -27.23 -9.99 20.24
N PRO A 270 -27.93 -9.62 19.15
CA PRO A 270 -28.76 -10.54 18.36
C PRO A 270 -27.96 -11.65 17.66
N LEU A 271 -26.63 -11.50 17.56
CA LEU A 271 -25.74 -12.46 16.90
C LEU A 271 -25.33 -13.66 17.78
N LEU A 272 -25.87 -13.78 19.00
CA LEU A 272 -25.68 -14.94 19.88
C LEU A 272 -26.95 -15.80 20.07
N ASN A 273 -28.07 -15.46 19.41
CA ASN A 273 -29.30 -16.27 19.42
C ASN A 273 -29.74 -16.60 17.98
N SER A 274 -28.99 -17.47 17.32
CA SER A 274 -29.50 -18.25 16.19
C SER A 274 -29.00 -19.69 16.29
N ASN A 275 -29.48 -20.38 17.32
CA ASN A 275 -29.59 -21.83 17.36
C ASN A 275 -31.03 -22.13 17.78
N GLU A 276 -31.91 -22.28 16.79
CA GLU A 276 -33.09 -23.16 16.78
C GLU A 276 -33.47 -23.46 15.33
#